data_AF-A0AA96RL81-F1
#
_entry.id   AF-A0AA96RL81-F1
#
_cell.length_a   1.000
_cell.length_b   1.000
_cell.length_c   1.000
_cell.angle_alpha   90.00
_cell.angle_beta   90.00
_cell.angle_gamma   90.00
#
_symmetry.space_group_name_H-M   'P 1'
#
loop_
_entity.id
_entity.type
_entity.pdbx_description
1 polymer ?
#
loop_
_entity_poly.entity_id
_entity_poly.type
_entity_poly.pdbx_seq_one_letter_code
_entity_poly.pdbx_strand_id
1 'polypeptide(L)' 'MHATLHKLIYKYPELEGCLPPIEQAVALMTESYRSGGHTLVCGNGGSASDSEHIVGELMKGFMLKRPIPADIRSQ' A
#
# COMPACT_ATOMS: atom_id res chain seq x y z
N MET A 1 -14.65 -3.31 10.44
CA MET A 1 -14.19 -2.02 9.87
C MET A 1 -12.74 -1.79 10.27
N HIS A 2 -11.87 -1.49 9.30
CA HIS A 2 -10.44 -1.29 9.56
C HIS A 2 -10.21 0.03 10.33
N ALA A 3 -9.65 -0.05 11.54
CA ALA A 3 -9.37 1.12 12.38
C ALA A 3 -8.53 2.22 11.69
N THR A 4 -7.72 1.84 10.70
CA THR A 4 -6.93 2.77 9.87
C THR A 4 -7.79 3.65 8.97
N LEU A 5 -8.89 3.13 8.42
CA LEU A 5 -9.76 3.90 7.51
C LEU A 5 -10.54 4.99 8.26
N HIS A 6 -10.97 4.72 9.50
CA HIS A 6 -11.54 5.77 10.34
C HIS A 6 -10.57 6.90 10.62
N LYS A 7 -9.30 6.58 10.90
CA LYS A 7 -8.27 7.61 11.09
C LYS A 7 -8.06 8.45 9.83
N LEU A 8 -8.16 7.82 8.65
CA LEU A 8 -8.08 8.52 7.37
C LEU A 8 -9.23 9.51 7.21
N ILE A 9 -10.48 9.08 7.41
CA ILE A 9 -11.66 9.95 7.26
C ILE A 9 -11.70 11.03 8.34
N TYR A 10 -11.32 10.72 9.58
CA TYR A 10 -11.22 11.72 10.64
C TYR A 10 -10.20 12.82 10.28
N LYS A 11 -9.08 12.45 9.64
CA LYS A 11 -8.05 13.39 9.21
C LYS A 11 -8.45 14.17 7.95
N TYR A 12 -9.19 13.54 7.04
CA TYR A 12 -9.64 14.10 5.77
C TYR A 12 -11.14 13.86 5.58
N PRO A 13 -12.01 14.66 6.23
CA PRO A 13 -13.46 14.50 6.17
C PRO A 13 -14.02 14.60 4.73
N GLU A 14 -13.35 15.32 3.84
CA GLU A 14 -13.71 15.44 2.43
C GLU A 14 -13.71 14.09 1.67
N LEU A 15 -13.05 13.06 2.23
CA LEU A 15 -13.00 11.71 1.66
C LEU A 15 -14.16 10.81 2.13
N GLU A 16 -15.09 11.30 2.95
CA GLU A 16 -16.18 10.48 3.51
C GLU A 16 -17.01 9.79 2.41
N GLY A 17 -17.31 10.50 1.32
CA GLY A 17 -18.02 9.94 0.15
C GLY A 17 -17.22 8.85 -0.58
N CYS A 18 -15.91 8.80 -0.41
CA CYS A 18 -15.03 7.79 -0.97
C CYS A 18 -14.81 6.59 -0.04
N LEU A 19 -15.32 6.61 1.19
CA LEU A 19 -15.12 5.50 2.14
C LEU A 19 -15.66 4.16 1.60
N PRO A 20 -16.89 4.06 1.06
CA PRO A 20 -17.39 2.81 0.51
C PRO A 20 -16.51 2.21 -0.61
N PRO A 21 -16.10 2.95 -1.66
CA PRO A 21 -15.21 2.40 -2.68
C PRO A 21 -13.80 2.09 -2.16
N ILE A 22 -13.28 2.84 -1.18
CA ILE A 22 -11.98 2.52 -0.56
C ILE A 22 -12.04 1.18 0.17
N GLU A 23 -13.11 0.93 0.95
CA GLU A 23 -13.29 -0.35 1.65
C GLU A 23 -13.40 -1.53 0.68
N GLN A 24 -14.13 -1.35 -0.42
CA GLN A 24 -14.25 -2.35 -1.48
C GLN A 24 -12.90 -2.64 -2.16
N ALA A 25 -12.11 -1.61 -2.47
CA ALA A 25 -10.79 -1.77 -3.07
C ALA A 25 -9.84 -2.54 -2.13
N VAL A 26 -9.84 -2.22 -0.83
CA VAL A 26 -9.04 -2.93 0.17
C VAL A 26 -9.43 -4.41 0.27
N ALA A 27 -10.73 -4.71 0.30
CA ALA A 27 -11.22 -6.08 0.33
C ALA A 27 -10.79 -6.87 -0.92
N LEU A 28 -10.94 -6.26 -2.11
CA LEU A 28 -10.58 -6.87 -3.38
C LEU A 28 -9.08 -7.17 -3.49
N MET A 29 -8.22 -6.19 -3.14
CA MET A 29 -6.77 -6.40 -3.14
C MET A 29 -6.35 -7.49 -2.15
N THR A 30 -6.95 -7.51 -0.95
CA THR A 30 -6.67 -8.52 0.07
C THR A 30 -7.03 -9.91 -0.41
N GLU A 31 -8.20 -10.08 -1.02
CA GLU A 31 -8.65 -11.36 -1.55
C GLU A 31 -7.81 -11.82 -2.76
N SER A 32 -7.42 -10.87 -3.63
CA SER A 32 -6.50 -11.16 -4.74
C SER A 32 -5.19 -11.75 -4.23
N TYR A 33 -4.54 -11.13 -3.24
CA TYR A 33 -3.31 -11.68 -2.68
C TYR A 33 -3.51 -13.02 -1.98
N ARG A 34 -4.61 -13.21 -1.25
CA ARG A 34 -4.93 -14.49 -0.57
C ARG A 34 -5.12 -15.65 -1.54
N SER A 35 -5.67 -15.36 -2.72
CA SER A 35 -5.86 -16.33 -3.80
C SER A 35 -4.63 -16.53 -4.68
N GLY A 36 -3.48 -15.93 -4.32
CA GLY A 36 -2.23 -16.02 -5.09
C GLY A 36 -2.18 -15.10 -6.31
N GLY A 37 -3.11 -14.16 -6.43
CA GLY A 37 -3.12 -13.10 -7.44
C GLY A 37 -2.20 -11.94 -7.12
N HIS A 38 -2.22 -10.94 -8.00
CA HIS A 38 -1.37 -9.76 -7.93
C HIS A 38 -2.18 -8.49 -8.16
N THR A 39 -1.78 -7.40 -7.50
CA THR A 39 -2.28 -6.06 -7.83
C THR A 39 -1.26 -5.38 -8.75
N LEU A 40 -1.73 -4.93 -9.92
CA LEU A 40 -0.93 -4.18 -10.87
C LEU A 40 -1.34 -2.71 -10.82
N VAL A 41 -0.36 -1.82 -10.75
CA VAL A 41 -0.58 -0.36 -10.75
C VAL A 41 -0.02 0.20 -12.05
N CYS A 42 -0.80 1.03 -12.74
CA CYS A 42 -0.42 1.62 -14.01
C CYS A 42 -0.88 3.07 -14.14
N GLY A 43 -0.13 3.85 -14.90
CA GLY A 43 -0.41 5.26 -15.16
C GLY A 43 0.43 5.77 -16.32
N ASN A 44 0.00 6.87 -16.95
CA ASN A 44 0.70 7.56 -18.03
C ASN A 44 1.15 8.95 -17.56
N GLY A 45 2.33 9.41 -18.01
CA GLY A 45 2.87 10.73 -17.65
C GLY A 45 3.02 10.88 -16.14
N GLY A 46 2.46 11.94 -15.56
CA GLY A 46 2.54 12.19 -14.11
C GLY A 46 2.04 11.03 -13.24
N SER A 47 0.93 10.38 -13.65
CA SER A 47 0.38 9.22 -12.92
C SER A 47 1.28 7.97 -12.95
N ALA A 48 2.25 7.91 -13.86
CA ALA A 48 3.27 6.85 -13.83
C ALA A 48 4.17 7.01 -12.59
N SER A 49 4.52 8.24 -12.22
CA SER A 49 5.31 8.52 -11.02
C SER A 49 4.57 8.09 -9.74
N ASP A 50 3.26 8.33 -9.66
CA ASP A 50 2.44 7.88 -8.53
C ASP A 50 2.35 6.36 -8.49
N SER A 51 2.22 5.71 -9.65
CA SER A 51 2.20 4.25 -9.76
C SER A 51 3.50 3.63 -9.25
N GLU A 52 4.64 4.18 -9.68
CA GLU A 52 5.97 3.76 -9.22
C GLU A 52 6.14 3.98 -7.71
N HIS A 53 5.63 5.10 -7.18
CA HIS A 53 5.71 5.37 -5.75
C HIS A 53 4.88 4.39 -4.92
N ILE A 54 3.62 4.15 -5.31
CA ILE A 54 2.73 3.18 -4.64
C ILE A 54 3.37 1.80 -4.62
N VAL A 55 3.86 1.33 -5.78
CA VAL A 55 4.56 0.03 -5.87
C VAL A 55 5.82 0.03 -5.02
N GLY A 56 6.59 1.12 -5.05
CA GLY A 56 7.79 1.31 -4.24
C GLY A 56 7.51 1.18 -2.74
N GLU A 57 6.47 1.84 -2.23
CA GLU A 57 6.07 1.74 -0.82
C GLU A 57 5.55 0.35 -0.45
N LEU A 58 4.71 -0.25 -1.29
CA LEU A 58 4.15 -1.59 -1.05
C LEU A 58 5.22 -2.70 -1.09
N MET A 59 6.25 -2.54 -1.92
CA MET A 59 7.38 -3.48 -2.03
C MET A 59 8.50 -3.19 -1.03
N LYS A 60 8.57 -1.97 -0.47
CA LYS A 60 9.60 -1.59 0.48
C LYS A 60 9.28 -2.15 1.86
N GLY A 61 10.04 -3.16 2.27
CA GLY A 61 10.19 -3.56 3.67
C GLY A 61 8.91 -3.96 4.39
N PHE A 62 7.78 -4.09 3.70
CA PHE A 62 6.59 -4.66 4.29
C PHE A 62 6.93 -6.13 4.59
N MET A 63 7.29 -6.37 5.86
CA MET A 63 7.67 -7.64 6.49
C MET A 63 9.11 -8.16 6.32
N LEU A 64 9.91 -7.69 5.36
CA LEU A 64 11.30 -8.17 5.18
C LEU A 64 12.32 -7.22 5.82
N LYS A 65 12.80 -7.58 7.03
CA LYS A 65 14.03 -7.00 7.58
C LYS A 65 15.17 -7.33 6.62
N ARG A 66 15.87 -6.31 6.13
CA ARG A 66 17.15 -6.44 5.41
C ARG A 66 18.28 -6.04 6.37
N PRO A 67 18.61 -6.86 7.38
CA PRO A 67 19.72 -6.54 8.27
C PRO A 67 21.03 -6.58 7.47
N ILE A 68 21.94 -5.66 7.80
CA ILE A 68 23.30 -5.69 7.29
C ILE A 68 23.99 -6.95 7.87
N PRO A 69 24.67 -7.77 7.03
CA PRO A 69 25.49 -8.88 7.50
C PRO A 69 26.45 -8.45 8.62
N ALA A 70 26.63 -9.31 9.63
CA ALA A 70 27.33 -8.94 10.87
C ALA A 70 28.80 -8.53 10.63
N ASP A 71 29.42 -9.11 9.62
CA ASP A 71 30.79 -8.83 9.14
C ASP A 71 30.97 -7.42 8.56
N ILE A 72 29.91 -6.82 8.01
CA ILE A 72 29.91 -5.44 7.49
C ILE A 72 29.62 -4.44 8.62
N ARG A 73 28.96 -4.87 9.70
CA ARG A 73 28.49 -3.98 10.77
C ARG A 73 29.57 -3.53 11.76
N SER A 74 30.71 -4.23 11.77
CA SER A 74 31.81 -4.03 12.72
C SER A 74 33.04 -3.35 12.11
N GLN A 75 32.92 -2.74 10.93
CA GLN A 75 33.97 -1.90 10.33
C GLN A 75 33.66 -0.42 10.51
#